data_AF-A0A7C4KJC6-F1
#
_entry.id   AF-A0A7C4KJC6-F1
#
_cell.length_a   1.000
_cell.length_b   1.000
_cell.length_c   1.000
_cell.angle_alpha   90.00
_cell.angle_beta   90.00
_cell.angle_gamma   90.00
#
_symmetry.space_group_name_H-M   'P 1'
#
loop_
_entity.id
_entity.type
_entity.pdbx_description
1 polymer ?
#
loop_
_entity_poly.entity_id
_entity_poly.type
_entity_poly.pdbx_seq_one_letter_code
_entity_poly.pdbx_strand_id
1 'polypeptide(L)'
;MNNPRQIIEIRRRKLAALLVDSRLSTRRTVEECAAALNLSPEAYQDLESGSESPSLPQLELLSLFWDIPIHQFWGKPSRQPSSLPHQISDYDRALALRNRLIGATLRLARTSAGLTLAQLAEKVGLDEETLNLYELGQKPVPFPELETLADALGLSMDELVDRKGPIGEQIRNRAAMQQFLDLPAELRAFIANPVNRPYLELAMRLSAMDTQKLRSIAEGILEITF
;
A
#
# COMPACT_ATOMS: atom_id res chain seq x y z
N MET A 1 11.26 -28.85 1.72
CA MET A 1 11.21 -27.36 1.72
C MET A 1 11.38 -26.91 0.29
N ASN A 2 10.54 -26.00 -0.21
CA ASN A 2 10.72 -25.46 -1.56
C ASN A 2 11.97 -24.58 -1.61
N ASN A 3 12.71 -24.61 -2.72
CA ASN A 3 13.85 -23.74 -2.92
C ASN A 3 13.36 -22.27 -3.00
N PRO A 4 13.94 -21.31 -2.24
CA PRO A 4 13.46 -19.93 -2.23
C PRO A 4 13.46 -19.29 -3.63
N ARG A 5 14.43 -19.62 -4.50
CA ARG A 5 14.46 -19.15 -5.90
C ARG A 5 13.27 -19.66 -6.71
N GLN A 6 12.79 -20.88 -6.46
CA GLN A 6 11.59 -21.41 -7.11
C GLN A 6 10.31 -20.72 -6.62
N ILE A 7 10.26 -20.31 -5.35
CA ILE A 7 9.14 -19.53 -4.78
C ILE A 7 9.09 -18.17 -5.49
N ILE A 8 10.21 -17.44 -5.52
CA ILE A 8 10.38 -16.16 -6.23
C ILE A 8 9.94 -16.28 -7.69
N GLU A 9 10.39 -17.32 -8.41
CA GLU A 9 10.09 -17.52 -9.83
C GLU A 9 8.62 -17.89 -10.12
N ILE A 10 7.97 -18.67 -9.24
CA ILE A 10 6.51 -18.89 -9.32
C ILE A 10 5.76 -17.58 -9.05
N ARG A 11 6.26 -16.79 -8.10
CA ARG A 11 5.60 -15.58 -7.62
C ARG A 11 5.70 -14.41 -8.61
N ARG A 12 6.86 -14.23 -9.24
CA ARG A 12 7.10 -13.34 -10.39
C ARG A 12 6.05 -13.54 -11.49
N ARG A 13 5.87 -14.78 -11.96
CA ARG A 13 4.88 -15.11 -13.00
C ARG A 13 3.43 -14.84 -12.58
N LYS A 14 3.09 -15.10 -11.31
CA LYS A 14 1.76 -14.72 -10.76
C LYS A 14 1.56 -13.21 -10.72
N LEU A 15 2.58 -12.45 -10.32
CA LEU A 15 2.54 -11.00 -10.26
C LEU A 15 2.37 -10.39 -11.65
N ALA A 16 3.15 -10.83 -12.63
CA ALA A 16 3.04 -10.42 -14.03
C ALA A 16 1.61 -10.63 -14.57
N ALA A 17 1.00 -11.79 -14.33
CA ALA A 17 -0.39 -12.06 -14.70
C ALA A 17 -1.40 -11.10 -14.00
N LEU A 18 -1.16 -10.74 -12.74
CA LEU A 18 -1.99 -9.76 -12.01
C LEU A 18 -1.83 -8.34 -12.55
N LEU A 19 -0.63 -7.93 -13.02
CA LEU A 19 -0.43 -6.65 -13.70
C LEU A 19 -1.26 -6.57 -14.98
N VAL A 20 -1.17 -7.61 -15.83
CA VAL A 20 -1.93 -7.71 -17.09
C VAL A 20 -3.44 -7.66 -16.84
N ASP A 21 -3.95 -8.45 -15.89
CA ASP A 21 -5.38 -8.47 -15.54
C ASP A 21 -5.85 -7.11 -15.00
N SER A 22 -5.05 -6.47 -14.15
CA SER A 22 -5.34 -5.13 -13.60
C SER A 22 -5.36 -4.05 -14.68
N ARG A 23 -4.38 -4.06 -15.60
CA ARG A 23 -4.33 -3.11 -16.73
C ARG A 23 -5.51 -3.30 -17.70
N LEU A 24 -5.83 -4.55 -18.04
CA LEU A 24 -6.91 -4.86 -18.99
C LEU A 24 -8.30 -4.58 -18.41
N SER A 25 -8.55 -4.95 -17.16
CA SER A 25 -9.83 -4.68 -16.48
C SER A 25 -10.10 -3.18 -16.30
N THR A 26 -9.04 -2.37 -16.12
CA THR A 26 -9.09 -0.91 -16.01
C THR A 26 -8.97 -0.19 -17.36
N ARG A 27 -8.87 -0.95 -18.46
CA ARG A 27 -8.81 -0.49 -19.86
C ARG A 27 -7.65 0.48 -20.17
N ARG A 28 -6.50 0.28 -19.51
CA ARG A 28 -5.30 1.10 -19.72
C ARG A 28 -4.37 0.53 -20.79
N THR A 29 -3.68 1.42 -21.50
CA THR A 29 -2.65 1.03 -22.47
C THR A 29 -1.30 0.78 -21.79
N VAL A 30 -0.38 0.15 -22.51
CA VAL A 30 1.01 -0.07 -22.05
C VAL A 30 1.70 1.28 -21.82
N GLU A 31 1.50 2.21 -22.75
CA GLU A 31 2.11 3.54 -22.77
C GLU A 31 1.62 4.40 -21.60
N GLU A 32 0.32 4.32 -21.26
CA GLU A 32 -0.24 4.98 -20.07
C GLU A 32 0.41 4.48 -18.78
N CYS A 33 0.62 3.16 -18.65
CA CYS A 33 1.19 2.56 -17.44
C CYS A 33 2.70 2.79 -17.33
N ALA A 34 3.40 2.74 -18.47
CA ALA A 34 4.81 3.11 -18.58
C ALA A 34 5.02 4.57 -18.18
N ALA A 35 4.22 5.49 -18.73
CA ALA A 35 4.26 6.92 -18.37
C ALA A 35 3.94 7.16 -16.89
N ALA A 36 2.98 6.43 -16.31
CA ALA A 36 2.66 6.51 -14.89
C ALA A 36 3.82 6.09 -13.97
N LEU A 37 4.73 5.22 -14.44
CA LEU A 37 5.93 4.78 -13.72
C LEU A 37 7.23 5.49 -14.16
N ASN A 38 7.16 6.43 -15.11
CA ASN A 38 8.32 7.03 -15.77
C ASN A 38 9.29 5.98 -16.40
N LEU A 39 8.70 4.95 -17.01
CA LEU A 39 9.39 3.87 -17.73
C LEU A 39 9.15 3.99 -19.25
N SER A 40 9.98 3.30 -20.05
CA SER A 40 9.64 3.07 -21.46
C SER A 40 8.55 1.99 -21.60
N PRO A 41 7.79 1.95 -22.71
CA PRO A 41 6.81 0.90 -22.96
C PRO A 41 7.40 -0.51 -22.89
N GLU A 42 8.63 -0.70 -23.37
CA GLU A 42 9.37 -1.97 -23.34
C GLU A 42 9.69 -2.37 -21.90
N ALA A 43 10.26 -1.46 -21.10
CA ALA A 43 10.57 -1.72 -19.69
C ALA A 43 9.32 -1.99 -18.85
N TYR A 44 8.15 -1.47 -19.25
CA TYR A 44 6.87 -1.82 -18.64
C TYR A 44 6.34 -3.20 -19.12
N GLN A 45 6.52 -3.55 -20.41
CA GLN A 45 6.22 -4.89 -20.94
C GLN A 45 7.08 -5.98 -20.29
N ASP A 46 8.30 -5.67 -19.88
CA ASP A 46 9.15 -6.59 -19.11
C ASP A 46 8.51 -6.95 -17.75
N LEU A 47 7.79 -6.03 -17.12
CA LEU A 47 7.01 -6.31 -15.90
C LEU A 47 5.80 -7.22 -16.18
N GLU A 48 5.09 -6.98 -17.29
CA GLU A 48 3.90 -7.76 -17.68
C GLU A 48 4.20 -9.16 -18.22
N SER A 49 5.38 -9.34 -18.81
CA SER A 49 5.88 -10.67 -19.21
C SER A 49 6.51 -11.44 -18.06
N GLY A 50 6.95 -10.75 -17.01
CA GLY A 50 7.70 -11.32 -15.89
C GLY A 50 9.19 -11.57 -16.21
N SER A 51 9.74 -10.97 -17.27
CA SER A 51 11.20 -10.87 -17.48
C SER A 51 11.83 -9.95 -16.43
N GLU A 52 11.08 -8.94 -15.98
CA GLU A 52 11.34 -8.14 -14.79
C GLU A 52 10.20 -8.21 -13.76
N SER A 53 10.39 -7.61 -12.59
CA SER A 53 9.37 -7.55 -11.53
C SER A 53 9.34 -6.14 -10.91
N PRO A 54 8.15 -5.52 -10.73
CA PRO A 54 8.07 -4.21 -10.10
C PRO A 54 8.48 -4.27 -8.63
N SER A 55 9.02 -3.17 -8.14
CA SER A 55 9.20 -2.94 -6.70
C SER A 55 7.88 -2.56 -6.02
N LEU A 56 7.80 -2.71 -4.69
CA LEU A 56 6.60 -2.28 -3.94
C LEU A 56 6.22 -0.81 -4.21
N PRO A 57 7.12 0.18 -4.26
CA PRO A 57 6.75 1.56 -4.59
C PRO A 57 6.17 1.74 -6.00
N GLN A 58 6.58 0.93 -6.97
CA GLN A 58 5.97 0.92 -8.30
C GLN A 58 4.57 0.28 -8.26
N LEU A 59 4.35 -0.77 -7.47
CA LEU A 59 3.01 -1.32 -7.23
C LEU A 59 2.09 -0.34 -6.49
N GLU A 60 2.60 0.42 -5.52
CA GLU A 60 1.87 1.50 -4.83
C GLU A 60 1.37 2.55 -5.84
N LEU A 61 2.23 2.93 -6.79
CA LEU A 61 1.90 3.89 -7.84
C LEU A 61 0.96 3.30 -8.90
N LEU A 62 1.13 2.05 -9.31
CA LEU A 62 0.19 1.34 -10.20
C LEU A 62 -1.18 1.11 -9.54
N SER A 63 -1.25 0.80 -8.24
CA SER A 63 -2.49 0.70 -7.47
C SER A 63 -3.25 2.04 -7.48
N LEU A 64 -2.54 3.15 -7.24
CA LEU A 64 -3.09 4.49 -7.34
C LEU A 64 -3.55 4.81 -8.78
N PHE A 65 -2.79 4.42 -9.80
CA PHE A 65 -3.10 4.68 -11.21
C PHE A 65 -4.29 3.85 -11.72
N TRP A 66 -4.27 2.54 -11.50
CA TRP A 66 -5.31 1.61 -11.92
C TRP A 66 -6.56 1.64 -11.07
N ASP A 67 -6.56 2.36 -9.97
CA ASP A 67 -7.74 2.44 -9.11
C ASP A 67 -8.12 1.10 -8.48
N ILE A 68 -7.12 0.32 -8.07
CA ILE A 68 -7.30 -0.97 -7.41
C ILE A 68 -6.62 -1.01 -6.05
N PRO A 69 -7.15 -1.74 -5.06
CA PRO A 69 -6.52 -1.83 -3.75
C PRO A 69 -5.20 -2.60 -3.80
N ILE A 70 -4.17 -2.05 -3.17
CA ILE A 70 -2.79 -2.59 -3.23
C ILE A 70 -2.67 -4.06 -2.79
N HIS A 71 -3.48 -4.50 -1.81
CA HIS A 71 -3.49 -5.90 -1.35
C HIS A 71 -3.94 -6.89 -2.42
N GLN A 72 -4.53 -6.46 -3.55
CA GLN A 72 -4.84 -7.36 -4.68
C GLN A 72 -3.60 -8.10 -5.18
N PHE A 73 -2.40 -7.52 -5.03
CA PHE A 73 -1.17 -8.15 -5.48
C PHE A 73 -0.71 -9.31 -4.58
N TRP A 74 -1.11 -9.39 -3.29
CA TRP A 74 -0.62 -10.40 -2.32
C TRP A 74 -1.63 -11.00 -1.33
N GLY A 75 -2.86 -10.50 -1.27
CA GLY A 75 -3.90 -10.91 -0.34
C GLY A 75 -5.18 -11.35 -1.04
N LYS A 76 -6.22 -11.63 -0.24
CA LYS A 76 -7.58 -11.84 -0.79
C LYS A 76 -8.14 -10.49 -1.26
N PRO A 77 -8.82 -10.41 -2.41
CA PRO A 77 -9.38 -9.16 -2.91
C PRO A 77 -10.54 -8.70 -2.03
N SER A 78 -10.30 -7.70 -1.17
CA SER A 78 -11.39 -6.79 -0.78
C SER A 78 -11.64 -5.83 -1.94
N ARG A 79 -12.92 -5.67 -2.33
CA ARG A 79 -13.33 -4.80 -3.44
C ARG A 79 -13.47 -3.36 -2.94
N GLN A 80 -12.66 -2.44 -3.47
CA GLN A 80 -12.97 -1.01 -3.53
C GLN A 80 -12.40 -0.39 -4.84
N PRO A 81 -13.23 0.14 -5.75
CA PRO A 81 -12.83 1.13 -6.77
C PRO A 81 -12.84 2.56 -6.17
N SER A 82 -12.28 3.62 -6.79
CA SER A 82 -12.18 4.98 -6.19
C SER A 82 -11.75 6.24 -7.03
N SER A 83 -11.42 6.13 -8.33
CA SER A 83 -11.09 7.22 -9.32
C SER A 83 -9.77 8.05 -9.24
N LEU A 84 -9.32 8.54 -10.41
CA LEU A 84 -8.09 9.35 -10.71
C LEU A 84 -8.42 10.80 -11.15
N PRO A 85 -7.44 11.74 -11.37
CA PRO A 85 -6.09 11.96 -10.82
C PRO A 85 -5.80 13.45 -10.43
N HIS A 86 -4.56 13.82 -10.02
CA HIS A 86 -3.69 14.83 -10.69
C HIS A 86 -2.29 15.01 -10.03
N GLN A 87 -1.24 14.99 -10.88
CA GLN A 87 0.16 15.47 -10.73
C GLN A 87 0.83 15.53 -9.33
N ILE A 88 1.63 14.50 -8.99
CA ILE A 88 2.84 14.69 -8.18
C ILE A 88 3.99 15.02 -9.14
N SER A 89 4.59 16.20 -9.03
CA SER A 89 5.63 16.68 -9.96
C SER A 89 7.02 16.03 -9.78
N ASP A 90 7.13 14.93 -9.02
CA ASP A 90 8.42 14.42 -8.51
C ASP A 90 8.38 12.92 -8.14
N TYR A 91 7.69 12.11 -8.96
CA TYR A 91 7.51 10.67 -8.70
C TYR A 91 8.85 9.92 -8.53
N ASP A 92 9.89 10.24 -9.32
CA ASP A 92 11.20 9.61 -9.21
C ASP A 92 11.81 9.79 -7.82
N ARG A 93 11.73 11.00 -7.24
CA ARG A 93 12.21 11.27 -5.88
C ARG A 93 11.34 10.59 -4.83
N ALA A 94 10.03 10.51 -5.03
CA ALA A 94 9.14 9.76 -4.14
C ALA A 94 9.45 8.26 -4.13
N LEU A 95 9.62 7.64 -5.31
CA LEU A 95 10.00 6.23 -5.48
C LEU A 95 11.39 5.96 -4.89
N ALA A 96 12.39 6.81 -5.15
CA ALA A 96 13.72 6.69 -4.57
C ALA A 96 13.70 6.80 -3.03
N LEU A 97 12.88 7.70 -2.48
CA LEU A 97 12.69 7.82 -1.03
C LEU A 97 12.00 6.57 -0.44
N ARG A 98 10.95 6.04 -1.07
CA ARG A 98 10.30 4.79 -0.61
C ARG A 98 11.25 3.60 -0.66
N ASN A 99 12.05 3.46 -1.73
CA ASN A 99 13.05 2.39 -1.83
C ASN A 99 14.08 2.46 -0.68
N ARG A 100 14.55 3.66 -0.31
CA ARG A 100 15.43 3.85 0.86
C ARG A 100 14.75 3.55 2.19
N LEU A 101 13.47 3.91 2.36
CA LEU A 101 12.72 3.59 3.57
C LEU A 101 12.49 2.07 3.71
N ILE A 102 12.18 1.38 2.62
CA ILE A 102 12.06 -0.09 2.60
C ILE A 102 13.40 -0.75 2.94
N GLY A 103 14.49 -0.33 2.28
CA GLY A 103 15.84 -0.83 2.57
C GLY A 103 16.26 -0.64 4.04
N ALA A 104 16.00 0.55 4.59
CA ALA A 104 16.26 0.84 6.01
C ALA A 104 15.41 -0.03 6.96
N THR A 105 14.14 -0.29 6.62
CA THR A 105 13.26 -1.17 7.41
C THR A 105 13.74 -2.63 7.38
N LEU A 106 14.13 -3.15 6.20
CA LEU A 106 14.71 -4.48 6.06
C LEU A 106 16.00 -4.62 6.89
N ARG A 107 16.90 -3.64 6.78
CA ARG A 107 18.14 -3.60 7.56
C ARG A 107 17.89 -3.57 9.06
N LEU A 108 16.94 -2.73 9.51
CA LEU A 108 16.56 -2.65 10.92
C LEU A 108 16.06 -4.02 11.40
N ALA A 109 15.10 -4.63 10.70
CA ALA A 109 14.56 -5.94 11.06
C ALA A 109 15.64 -7.05 11.07
N ARG A 110 16.53 -7.09 10.06
CA ARG A 110 17.67 -8.03 10.03
C ARG A 110 18.58 -7.85 11.25
N THR A 111 18.96 -6.62 11.57
CA THR A 111 19.84 -6.33 12.71
C THR A 111 19.17 -6.60 14.06
N SER A 112 17.87 -6.31 14.20
CA SER A 112 17.07 -6.66 15.38
C SER A 112 16.93 -8.17 15.57
N ALA A 113 16.90 -8.95 14.47
CA ALA A 113 16.93 -10.41 14.50
C ALA A 113 18.35 -11.01 14.72
N GLY A 114 19.39 -10.17 14.84
CA GLY A 114 20.78 -10.61 15.06
C GLY A 114 21.44 -11.28 13.86
N LEU A 115 20.88 -11.15 12.65
CA LEU A 115 21.34 -11.83 11.44
C LEU A 115 22.43 -11.03 10.71
N THR A 116 23.45 -11.71 10.19
CA THR A 116 24.41 -11.13 9.22
C THR A 116 23.79 -11.04 7.82
N LEU A 117 24.44 -10.31 6.90
CA LEU A 117 24.04 -10.28 5.48
C LEU A 117 24.08 -11.69 4.88
N ALA A 118 25.22 -12.40 5.01
CA ALA A 118 25.37 -13.81 4.64
C ALA A 118 24.21 -14.71 5.09
N GLN A 119 23.86 -14.67 6.38
CA GLN A 119 22.80 -15.52 6.94
C GLN A 119 21.42 -15.22 6.35
N LEU A 120 21.10 -13.94 6.11
CA LEU A 120 19.82 -13.61 5.47
C LEU A 120 19.84 -13.95 3.98
N ALA A 121 20.92 -13.61 3.26
CA ALA A 121 21.09 -13.89 1.84
C ALA A 121 20.96 -15.38 1.53
N GLU A 122 21.65 -16.25 2.28
CA GLU A 122 21.52 -17.70 2.20
C GLU A 122 20.07 -18.16 2.44
N LYS A 123 19.44 -17.67 3.52
CA LYS A 123 18.07 -18.01 3.91
C LYS A 123 17.03 -17.67 2.84
N VAL A 124 17.21 -16.57 2.11
CA VAL A 124 16.31 -16.15 1.01
C VAL A 124 16.81 -16.50 -0.40
N GLY A 125 17.95 -17.17 -0.52
CA GLY A 125 18.54 -17.59 -1.79
C GLY A 125 19.09 -16.45 -2.66
N LEU A 126 19.32 -15.28 -2.09
CA LEU A 126 19.90 -14.10 -2.73
C LEU A 126 21.42 -14.06 -2.58
N ASP A 127 22.05 -13.11 -3.25
CA ASP A 127 23.45 -12.75 -3.10
C ASP A 127 23.64 -11.63 -2.04
N GLU A 128 24.78 -11.63 -1.34
CA GLU A 128 25.06 -10.68 -0.25
C GLU A 128 25.24 -9.22 -0.74
N GLU A 129 25.90 -9.03 -1.88
CA GLU A 129 26.09 -7.69 -2.46
C GLU A 129 24.74 -7.13 -2.90
N THR A 130 23.92 -7.96 -3.54
CA THR A 130 22.54 -7.63 -3.93
C THR A 130 21.68 -7.24 -2.71
N LEU A 131 21.73 -8.02 -1.63
CA LEU A 131 21.02 -7.70 -0.38
C LEU A 131 21.51 -6.40 0.25
N ASN A 132 22.82 -6.13 0.24
CA ASN A 132 23.38 -4.88 0.73
C ASN A 132 22.91 -3.66 -0.11
N LEU A 133 22.85 -3.79 -1.44
CA LEU A 133 22.30 -2.73 -2.32
C LEU A 133 20.83 -2.44 -2.05
N TYR A 134 20.03 -3.47 -1.69
CA TYR A 134 18.65 -3.33 -1.24
C TYR A 134 18.56 -2.60 0.11
N GLU A 135 19.34 -3.01 1.11
CA GLU A 135 19.35 -2.38 2.45
C GLU A 135 19.81 -0.92 2.44
N LEU A 136 20.67 -0.55 1.49
CA LEU A 136 21.10 0.83 1.28
C LEU A 136 20.12 1.65 0.41
N GLY A 137 19.07 1.03 -0.14
CA GLY A 137 18.13 1.66 -1.06
C GLY A 137 18.78 2.15 -2.36
N GLN A 138 19.89 1.53 -2.76
CA GLN A 138 20.61 1.84 -4.00
C GLN A 138 20.04 1.08 -5.20
N LYS A 139 19.48 -0.11 -4.96
CA LYS A 139 18.69 -0.88 -5.92
C LYS A 139 17.27 -1.05 -5.37
N PRO A 140 16.20 -0.85 -6.16
CA PRO A 140 14.84 -1.20 -5.76
C PRO A 140 14.73 -2.70 -5.49
N VAL A 141 13.97 -3.10 -4.46
CA VAL A 141 13.73 -4.53 -4.16
C VAL A 141 12.58 -5.03 -5.05
N PRO A 142 12.80 -6.04 -5.92
CA PRO A 142 11.72 -6.66 -6.68
C PRO A 142 10.68 -7.26 -5.74
N PHE A 143 9.39 -7.08 -6.02
CA PHE A 143 8.33 -7.45 -5.09
C PHE A 143 8.35 -8.93 -4.63
N PRO A 144 8.59 -9.94 -5.50
CA PRO A 144 8.72 -11.33 -5.07
C PRO A 144 9.91 -11.61 -4.12
N GLU A 145 11.00 -10.85 -4.28
CA GLU A 145 12.16 -10.92 -3.37
C GLU A 145 11.83 -10.22 -2.05
N LEU A 146 11.10 -9.10 -2.10
CA LEU A 146 10.63 -8.37 -0.92
C LEU A 146 9.68 -9.22 -0.05
N GLU A 147 8.76 -9.97 -0.66
CA GLU A 147 7.91 -10.94 0.06
C GLU A 147 8.76 -11.99 0.78
N THR A 148 9.75 -12.57 0.08
CA THR A 148 10.64 -13.59 0.65
C THR A 148 11.50 -13.04 1.79
N LEU A 149 11.95 -11.77 1.69
CA LEU A 149 12.66 -11.05 2.73
C LEU A 149 11.76 -10.72 3.93
N ALA A 150 10.53 -10.28 3.69
CA ALA A 150 9.56 -9.98 4.73
C ALA A 150 9.22 -11.23 5.56
N ASP A 151 8.88 -12.34 4.89
CA ASP A 151 8.64 -13.65 5.51
C ASP A 151 9.86 -14.12 6.33
N ALA A 152 11.07 -13.97 5.79
CA ALA A 152 12.30 -14.37 6.47
C ALA A 152 12.65 -13.51 7.70
N LEU A 153 12.15 -12.28 7.76
CA LEU A 153 12.36 -11.31 8.84
C LEU A 153 11.16 -11.19 9.81
N GLY A 154 10.05 -11.88 9.54
CA GLY A 154 8.84 -11.80 10.35
C GLY A 154 8.05 -10.49 10.17
N LEU A 155 8.25 -9.78 9.05
CA LEU A 155 7.52 -8.58 8.69
C LEU A 155 6.28 -8.95 7.87
N SER A 156 5.18 -8.23 8.06
CA SER A 156 4.04 -8.27 7.13
C SER A 156 4.23 -7.26 5.99
N MET A 157 3.71 -7.59 4.80
CA MET A 157 3.72 -6.66 3.66
C MET A 157 3.02 -5.34 3.97
N ASP A 158 1.98 -5.38 4.81
CA ASP A 158 1.20 -4.20 5.21
C ASP A 158 2.02 -3.20 6.06
N GLU A 159 3.10 -3.63 6.72
CA GLU A 159 4.05 -2.76 7.44
C GLU A 159 5.02 -2.03 6.50
N LEU A 160 5.25 -2.58 5.30
CA LEU A 160 6.14 -2.01 4.28
C LEU A 160 5.41 -1.00 3.36
N VAL A 161 4.09 -1.16 3.19
CA VAL A 161 3.21 -0.25 2.43
C VAL A 161 3.25 1.17 2.98
N ASP A 162 3.15 2.16 2.09
CA ASP A 162 3.13 3.55 2.49
C ASP A 162 1.90 3.98 3.31
N ARG A 163 2.18 4.36 4.55
CA ARG A 163 1.19 4.89 5.51
C ARG A 163 1.48 6.34 5.93
N LYS A 164 2.54 6.99 5.42
CA LYS A 164 2.94 8.34 5.88
C LYS A 164 3.57 9.23 4.80
N GLY A 165 4.15 8.67 3.74
CA GLY A 165 4.63 9.43 2.59
C GLY A 165 3.49 9.91 1.68
N PRO A 166 3.81 10.68 0.64
CA PRO A 166 2.81 11.31 -0.23
C PRO A 166 1.95 10.30 -1.00
N ILE A 167 2.56 9.17 -1.42
CA ILE A 167 1.85 8.08 -2.11
C ILE A 167 0.82 7.46 -1.15
N GLY A 168 1.27 7.08 0.05
CA GLY A 168 0.42 6.51 1.08
C GLY A 168 -0.69 7.45 1.55
N GLU A 169 -0.41 8.75 1.67
CA GLU A 169 -1.42 9.76 2.02
C GLU A 169 -2.50 9.84 0.96
N GLN A 170 -2.15 9.88 -0.32
CA GLN A 170 -3.14 9.86 -1.39
C GLN A 170 -3.96 8.55 -1.41
N ILE A 171 -3.35 7.40 -1.18
CA ILE A 171 -4.06 6.11 -1.04
C ILE A 171 -5.09 6.19 0.12
N ARG A 172 -4.71 6.71 1.30
CA ARG A 172 -5.63 6.83 2.45
C ARG A 172 -6.74 7.84 2.21
N ASN A 173 -6.43 9.03 1.72
CA ASN A 173 -7.41 10.09 1.48
C ASN A 173 -8.46 9.64 0.45
N ARG A 174 -8.03 8.88 -0.55
CA ARG A 174 -8.89 8.25 -1.57
C ARG A 174 -9.78 7.14 -1.00
N ALA A 175 -9.24 6.23 -0.20
CA ALA A 175 -10.03 5.19 0.46
C ALA A 175 -11.09 5.80 1.41
N ALA A 176 -10.73 6.85 2.16
CA ALA A 176 -11.65 7.59 3.00
C ALA A 176 -12.74 8.33 2.18
N MET A 177 -12.38 8.92 1.04
CA MET A 177 -13.33 9.55 0.13
C MET A 177 -14.32 8.53 -0.46
N GLN A 178 -13.86 7.35 -0.87
CA GLN A 178 -14.76 6.30 -1.36
C GLN A 178 -15.73 5.84 -0.26
N GLN A 179 -15.24 5.57 0.95
CA GLN A 179 -16.09 5.23 2.09
C GLN A 179 -17.11 6.33 2.40
N PHE A 180 -16.74 7.61 2.25
CA PHE A 180 -17.69 8.73 2.37
C PHE A 180 -18.72 8.74 1.23
N LEU A 181 -18.33 8.44 0.00
CA LEU A 181 -19.24 8.34 -1.15
C LEU A 181 -20.21 7.15 -1.04
N ASP A 182 -19.80 6.05 -0.39
CA ASP A 182 -20.63 4.87 -0.14
C ASP A 182 -21.72 5.10 0.93
N LEU A 183 -21.65 6.20 1.70
CA LEU A 183 -22.67 6.55 2.70
C LEU A 183 -24.03 6.91 2.04
N PRO A 184 -25.17 6.68 2.74
CA PRO A 184 -26.48 7.11 2.28
C PRO A 184 -26.53 8.60 1.89
N ALA A 185 -27.28 8.94 0.84
CA ALA A 185 -27.34 10.30 0.29
C ALA A 185 -27.74 11.36 1.34
N GLU A 186 -28.69 11.03 2.21
CA GLU A 186 -29.12 11.88 3.34
C GLU A 186 -27.98 12.14 4.33
N LEU A 187 -27.20 11.11 4.68
CA LEU A 187 -26.08 11.23 5.60
C LEU A 187 -24.93 12.05 4.98
N ARG A 188 -24.63 11.86 3.69
CA ARG A 188 -23.65 12.69 2.96
C ARG A 188 -24.08 14.16 2.92
N ALA A 189 -25.36 14.43 2.65
CA ALA A 189 -25.91 15.79 2.67
C ALA A 189 -25.88 16.41 4.08
N PHE A 190 -26.15 15.62 5.12
CA PHE A 190 -26.04 16.06 6.50
C PHE A 190 -24.60 16.44 6.86
N ILE A 191 -23.61 15.60 6.53
CA ILE A 191 -22.19 15.84 6.82
C ILE A 191 -21.64 17.04 6.02
N ALA A 192 -22.05 17.18 4.75
CA ALA A 192 -21.56 18.23 3.87
C ALA A 192 -22.09 19.64 4.21
N ASN A 193 -23.15 19.76 5.00
CA ASN A 193 -23.73 21.05 5.39
C ASN A 193 -22.90 21.70 6.53
N PRO A 194 -22.27 22.89 6.32
CA PRO A 194 -21.47 23.55 7.36
C PRO A 194 -22.22 23.87 8.64
N VAL A 195 -23.56 24.07 8.57
CA VAL A 195 -24.42 24.33 9.73
C VAL A 195 -24.43 23.13 10.69
N ASN A 196 -24.20 21.91 10.19
CA ASN A 196 -24.26 20.70 10.99
C ASN A 196 -22.95 20.38 11.75
N ARG A 197 -21.90 21.17 11.53
CA ARG A 197 -20.58 20.99 12.17
C ARG A 197 -20.65 20.84 13.70
N PRO A 198 -21.46 21.59 14.48
CA PRO A 198 -21.56 21.39 15.92
C PRO A 198 -22.09 20.01 16.32
N TYR A 199 -23.01 19.41 15.55
CA TYR A 199 -23.50 18.05 15.81
C TYR A 199 -22.41 17.00 15.53
N LEU A 200 -21.62 17.20 14.47
CA LEU A 200 -20.49 16.31 14.15
C LEU A 200 -19.40 16.40 15.23
N GLU A 201 -19.04 17.60 15.67
CA GLU A 201 -18.08 17.81 16.76
C GLU A 201 -18.58 17.24 18.10
N LEU A 202 -19.89 17.32 18.39
CA LEU A 202 -20.50 16.66 19.54
C LEU A 202 -20.41 15.13 19.43
N ALA A 203 -20.76 14.55 18.28
CA ALA A 203 -20.66 13.11 18.05
C ALA A 203 -19.22 12.59 18.20
N MET A 204 -18.23 13.33 17.69
CA MET A 204 -16.81 13.03 17.89
C MET A 204 -16.41 13.04 19.37
N ARG A 205 -16.85 14.04 20.15
CA ARG A 205 -16.59 14.10 21.59
C ARG A 205 -17.21 12.90 22.31
N LEU A 206 -18.47 12.58 22.03
CA LEU A 206 -19.17 11.44 22.63
C LEU A 206 -18.46 10.11 22.32
N SER A 207 -18.00 9.90 21.07
CA SER A 207 -17.29 8.65 20.70
C SER A 207 -15.94 8.46 21.40
N ALA A 208 -15.33 9.53 21.91
CA ALA A 208 -14.04 9.50 22.62
C ALA A 208 -14.20 9.34 24.15
N MET A 209 -15.42 9.34 24.67
CA MET A 209 -15.69 9.23 26.11
C MET A 209 -15.73 7.78 26.57
N ASP A 210 -15.39 7.55 27.85
CA ASP A 210 -15.60 6.25 28.47
C ASP A 210 -17.10 5.91 28.58
N THR A 211 -17.39 4.62 28.59
CA THR A 211 -18.76 4.09 28.55
C THR A 211 -19.58 4.44 29.79
N GLN A 212 -18.94 4.79 30.90
CA GLN A 212 -19.62 5.16 32.14
C GLN A 212 -20.13 6.60 32.08
N LYS A 213 -19.31 7.55 31.60
CA LYS A 213 -19.76 8.94 31.36
C LYS A 213 -20.81 9.05 30.26
N LEU A 214 -20.75 8.20 29.24
CA LEU A 214 -21.78 8.12 28.19
C LEU A 214 -23.14 7.72 28.77
N ARG A 215 -23.18 6.75 29.70
CA ARG A 215 -24.42 6.34 30.38
C ARG A 215 -25.00 7.46 31.24
N SER A 216 -24.19 8.12 32.07
CA SER A 216 -24.68 9.22 32.92
C SER A 216 -25.24 10.40 32.11
N ILE A 217 -24.71 10.66 30.90
CA ILE A 217 -25.28 11.66 30.00
C ILE A 217 -26.61 11.19 29.40
N ALA A 218 -26.72 9.92 29.00
CA ALA A 218 -27.96 9.36 28.48
C ALA A 218 -29.07 9.31 29.54
N GLU A 219 -28.74 8.95 30.77
CA GLU A 219 -29.63 8.99 31.94
C GLU A 219 -30.11 10.42 32.22
N GLY A 220 -29.19 11.40 32.26
CA GLY A 220 -29.56 12.81 32.44
C GLY A 220 -30.40 13.41 31.29
N ILE A 221 -30.26 12.92 30.05
CA ILE A 221 -31.13 13.31 28.93
C ILE A 221 -32.53 12.67 29.05
N LEU A 222 -32.61 11.42 29.54
CA LEU A 222 -33.87 10.75 29.85
C LEU A 222 -34.64 11.49 30.96
N GLU A 223 -33.96 11.89 32.04
CA GLU A 223 -34.58 12.60 33.17
C GLU A 223 -35.14 13.99 32.82
N ILE A 224 -34.68 14.63 31.74
CA ILE A 224 -35.19 15.93 31.26
C ILE A 224 -36.15 15.83 30.07
N THR A 225 -36.45 14.62 29.59
CA THR A 225 -37.39 14.38 28.48
C THR A 225 -38.67 13.63 28.89
N PHE A 226 -38.84 13.36 30.18
CA PHE A 226 -40.04 12.81 30.83
C PHE A 226 -40.58 13.76 31.91
#